data_AF-A0AAD3G0Y3-F1
#
_entry.id   AF-A0AAD3G0Y3-F1
#
_cell.length_a   1.000
_cell.length_b   1.000
_cell.length_c   1.000
_cell.angle_alpha   90.00
_cell.angle_beta   90.00
_cell.angle_gamma   90.00
#
_symmetry.space_group_name_H-M   'P 1'
#
loop_
_entity.id
_entity.type
_entity.pdbx_description
1 polymer ?
#
loop_
_entity_poly.entity_id
_entity_poly.type
_entity_poly.pdbx_seq_one_letter_code
_entity_poly.pdbx_strand_id
1 'polypeptide(L)'
;MTPREVLALRRLFLGSRNIWSISAVVRSQQRRDEVDALSVADWFDQLKLSGAVRHLVECFVADGGGGVDPRDISLLQFADFLTRESSIARFALTGMGLHGHITEGTGALCGYLADRIGPRLRLSTMVTAVDQDDRGVAVHTHDGDTVHGDYLILAIPTPVLGDIRFTPEVPEPIRSANANVRYGQGTKVAAVVSARRPQQAKGFIGGTIVRAGWRTDRVLYGFASTTRDEPSSAVLIEDLCRAFGVDPDAVQRIELMAWSHDPFTRGTYVYLPPGRYACFRRSLPQNYQRVRFAGAERSSWPTWMEGAVESGEDAANAIIA
;
A
#
# COMPACT_ATOMS: atom_id res chain seq x y z
N MET A 1 -12.70 28.74 7.56
CA MET A 1 -12.56 27.57 8.45
C MET A 1 -13.42 27.78 9.70
N THR A 2 -14.31 26.84 9.99
CA THR A 2 -15.17 26.86 11.18
C THR A 2 -14.41 26.36 12.42
N PRO A 3 -14.85 26.67 13.66
CA PRO A 3 -14.26 26.10 14.87
C PRO A 3 -14.26 24.56 14.90
N ARG A 4 -15.25 23.92 14.26
CA ARG A 4 -15.31 22.45 14.11
C ARG A 4 -14.23 21.93 13.18
N GLU A 5 -13.99 22.59 12.05
CA GLU A 5 -12.91 22.24 11.12
C GLU A 5 -11.53 22.41 11.78
N VAL A 6 -11.31 23.47 12.56
CA VAL A 6 -10.08 23.68 13.34
C VAL A 6 -9.87 22.52 14.33
N LEU A 7 -10.92 22.12 15.04
CA LEU A 7 -10.85 21.01 16.00
C LEU A 7 -10.60 19.67 15.30
N ALA A 8 -11.24 19.42 14.17
CA ALA A 8 -11.06 18.21 13.36
C ALA A 8 -9.63 18.13 12.81
N LEU A 9 -9.11 19.22 12.22
CA LEU A 9 -7.73 19.30 11.75
C LEU A 9 -6.73 19.10 12.89
N ARG A 10 -6.97 19.72 14.05
CA ARG A 10 -6.12 19.50 15.24
C ARG A 10 -6.14 18.03 15.68
N ARG A 11 -7.29 17.36 15.62
CA ARG A 11 -7.41 15.93 15.97
C ARG A 11 -6.67 15.04 14.97
N LEU A 12 -6.90 15.26 13.68
CA LEU A 12 -6.30 14.51 12.56
C LEU A 12 -4.78 14.69 12.47
N PHE A 13 -4.33 15.94 12.40
CA PHE A 13 -2.93 16.27 12.15
C PHE A 13 -2.10 16.26 13.42
N LEU A 14 -2.56 16.88 14.51
CA LEU A 14 -1.71 17.11 15.68
C LEU A 14 -1.87 16.07 16.79
N GLY A 15 -2.75 15.07 16.60
CA GLY A 15 -2.90 13.95 17.53
C GLY A 15 -3.26 14.41 18.94
N SER A 16 -4.53 14.72 19.21
CA SER A 16 -4.94 14.98 20.59
C SER A 16 -5.07 13.67 21.38
N ARG A 17 -4.85 13.74 22.70
CA ARG A 17 -5.36 12.78 23.71
C ARG A 17 -6.88 12.51 23.64
N ASN A 18 -7.59 13.11 22.67
CA ASN A 18 -9.02 12.96 22.39
C ASN A 18 -9.35 12.43 20.96
N ILE A 19 -8.37 11.97 20.16
CA ILE A 19 -8.68 10.95 19.12
C ILE A 19 -9.08 9.60 19.78
N TRP A 20 -8.86 9.53 21.10
CA TRP A 20 -9.06 8.41 22.01
C TRP A 20 -10.53 8.04 22.27
N SER A 21 -11.45 8.48 21.42
CA SER A 21 -12.75 7.82 21.28
C SER A 21 -12.76 6.74 20.20
N ILE A 22 -11.65 6.45 19.51
CA ILE A 22 -11.55 5.24 18.66
C ILE A 22 -10.80 4.11 19.39
N SER A 23 -9.76 4.41 20.18
CA SER A 23 -9.10 3.41 21.03
C SER A 23 -9.96 2.93 22.22
N ALA A 24 -10.85 3.77 22.76
CA ALA A 24 -11.87 3.34 23.73
C ALA A 24 -13.01 2.53 23.07
N VAL A 25 -13.18 2.68 21.75
CA VAL A 25 -14.21 2.04 20.93
C VAL A 25 -13.82 0.61 20.53
N VAL A 26 -12.56 0.20 20.68
CA VAL A 26 -12.08 -1.16 20.33
C VAL A 26 -12.00 -2.07 21.56
N ARG A 27 -12.91 -1.93 22.54
CA ARG A 27 -12.97 -2.84 23.71
C ARG A 27 -13.93 -4.03 23.52
N SER A 28 -14.89 -3.93 22.61
CA SER A 28 -15.84 -5.01 22.30
C SER A 28 -15.89 -5.29 20.80
N GLN A 29 -16.15 -6.55 20.43
CA GLN A 29 -16.28 -6.96 19.03
C GLN A 29 -17.37 -6.17 18.30
N GLN A 30 -18.54 -6.01 18.93
CA GLN A 30 -19.66 -5.24 18.39
C GLN A 30 -19.25 -3.84 17.94
N ARG A 31 -18.48 -3.13 18.77
CA ARG A 31 -18.10 -1.76 18.46
C ARG A 31 -17.03 -1.68 17.37
N ARG A 32 -16.17 -2.71 17.24
CA ARG A 32 -15.28 -2.87 16.08
C ARG A 32 -16.08 -3.04 14.80
N ASP A 33 -17.10 -3.88 14.82
CA ASP A 33 -17.93 -4.15 13.64
C ASP A 33 -18.72 -2.89 13.21
N GLU A 34 -19.23 -2.10 14.17
CA GLU A 34 -19.89 -0.81 13.90
C GLU A 34 -18.96 0.21 13.23
N VAL A 35 -17.70 0.31 13.68
CA VAL A 35 -16.71 1.22 13.07
C VAL A 35 -16.23 0.69 11.74
N ASP A 36 -16.03 -0.62 11.63
CA ASP A 36 -15.61 -1.25 10.38
C ASP A 36 -16.66 -1.05 9.28
N ALA A 37 -17.94 -1.06 9.62
CA ALA A 37 -19.03 -0.82 8.67
C ALA A 37 -19.05 0.60 8.07
N LEU A 38 -18.32 1.56 8.66
CA LEU A 38 -18.21 2.92 8.14
C LEU A 38 -16.97 3.07 7.27
N SER A 39 -17.09 3.91 6.23
CA SER A 39 -15.94 4.37 5.47
C SER A 39 -15.24 5.56 6.13
N VAL A 40 -14.01 5.85 5.69
CA VAL A 40 -13.31 7.08 6.09
C VAL A 40 -14.08 8.32 5.60
N ALA A 41 -14.70 8.26 4.43
CA ALA A 41 -15.56 9.33 3.92
C ALA A 41 -16.80 9.58 4.81
N ASP A 42 -17.46 8.53 5.30
CA ASP A 42 -18.60 8.66 6.22
C ASP A 42 -18.20 9.41 7.49
N TRP A 43 -17.00 9.12 8.00
CA TRP A 43 -16.48 9.82 9.17
C TRP A 43 -16.20 11.29 8.90
N PHE A 44 -15.64 11.62 7.73
CA PHE A 44 -15.46 13.02 7.32
C PHE A 44 -16.79 13.75 7.18
N ASP A 45 -17.85 13.08 6.70
CA ASP A 45 -19.21 13.62 6.64
C ASP A 45 -19.81 13.86 8.03
N GLN A 46 -19.61 12.93 8.97
CA GLN A 46 -20.02 13.09 10.37
C GLN A 46 -19.31 14.27 11.05
N LEU A 47 -18.04 14.51 10.70
CA LEU A 47 -17.29 15.69 11.14
C LEU A 47 -17.71 16.98 10.43
N LYS A 48 -18.55 16.88 9.40
CA LYS A 48 -19.01 17.99 8.54
C LYS A 48 -17.83 18.74 7.91
N LEU A 49 -16.80 18.01 7.49
CA LEU A 49 -15.68 18.60 6.75
C LEU A 49 -16.16 19.06 5.38
N SER A 50 -15.74 20.25 4.97
CA SER A 50 -16.19 20.84 3.70
C SER A 50 -15.07 21.58 2.97
N GLY A 51 -15.28 21.81 1.68
CA GLY A 51 -14.38 22.62 0.83
C GLY A 51 -12.91 22.21 0.93
N ALA A 52 -12.04 23.20 1.12
CA ALA A 52 -10.60 23.00 1.17
C ALA A 52 -10.13 22.07 2.31
N VAL A 53 -10.83 22.04 3.44
CA VAL A 53 -10.47 21.18 4.58
C VAL A 53 -10.75 19.72 4.25
N ARG A 54 -11.92 19.44 3.64
CA ARG A 54 -12.25 18.11 3.15
C ARG A 54 -11.22 17.65 2.10
N HIS A 55 -10.97 18.49 1.09
CA HIS A 55 -10.02 18.21 0.03
C HIS A 55 -8.62 17.86 0.56
N LEU A 56 -8.11 18.62 1.52
CA LEU A 56 -6.78 18.37 2.12
C LEU A 56 -6.69 16.98 2.76
N VAL A 57 -7.71 16.59 3.52
CA VAL A 57 -7.71 15.29 4.22
C VAL A 57 -7.93 14.15 3.23
N GLU A 58 -8.78 14.35 2.21
CA GLU A 58 -8.96 13.38 1.13
C GLU A 58 -7.67 13.17 0.34
N CYS A 59 -6.93 14.22 -0.02
CA CYS A 59 -5.63 14.10 -0.69
C CYS A 59 -4.63 13.29 0.14
N PHE A 60 -4.62 13.50 1.47
CA PHE A 60 -3.73 12.74 2.33
C PHE A 60 -4.12 11.25 2.37
N VAL A 61 -5.40 10.94 2.55
CA VAL A 61 -5.86 9.55 2.67
C VAL A 61 -5.81 8.82 1.33
N ALA A 62 -6.22 9.48 0.25
CA ALA A 62 -6.30 8.88 -1.06
C ALA A 62 -4.91 8.56 -1.60
N ASP A 63 -4.05 9.58 -1.76
CA ASP A 63 -2.76 9.42 -2.41
C ASP A 63 -1.69 8.92 -1.44
N GLY A 64 -1.76 9.32 -0.17
CA GLY A 64 -0.93 8.72 0.89
C GLY A 64 -1.27 7.25 1.13
N GLY A 65 -2.52 6.84 0.87
CA GLY A 65 -2.98 5.46 0.87
C GLY A 65 -2.71 4.69 -0.43
N GLY A 66 -1.97 5.27 -1.38
CA GLY A 66 -1.59 4.59 -2.63
C GLY A 66 -2.62 4.73 -3.77
N GLY A 67 -3.50 5.72 -3.70
CA GLY A 67 -4.49 6.02 -4.73
C GLY A 67 -5.83 5.30 -4.50
N VAL A 68 -6.49 5.59 -3.39
CA VAL A 68 -7.75 4.95 -2.98
C VAL A 68 -8.83 6.01 -2.67
N ASP A 69 -10.10 5.76 -2.99
CA ASP A 69 -11.19 6.64 -2.55
C ASP A 69 -11.43 6.43 -1.04
N PRO A 70 -11.46 7.47 -0.20
CA PRO A 70 -11.79 7.34 1.22
C PRO A 70 -13.14 6.64 1.51
N ARG A 71 -14.06 6.57 0.54
CA ARG A 71 -15.30 5.78 0.63
C ARG A 71 -15.05 4.27 0.64
N ASP A 72 -13.94 3.84 0.06
CA ASP A 72 -13.59 2.43 -0.08
C ASP A 72 -12.70 1.91 1.06
N ILE A 73 -12.34 2.76 2.03
CA ILE A 73 -11.48 2.39 3.15
C ILE A 73 -12.32 2.24 4.40
N SER A 74 -12.21 1.09 5.06
CA SER A 74 -12.74 0.89 6.41
C SER A 74 -12.22 1.96 7.38
N LEU A 75 -13.12 2.62 8.09
CA LEU A 75 -12.77 3.55 9.16
C LEU A 75 -11.98 2.85 10.28
N LEU A 76 -12.23 1.56 10.52
CA LEU A 76 -11.49 0.79 11.50
C LEU A 76 -10.03 0.59 11.06
N GLN A 77 -9.80 0.28 9.78
CA GLN A 77 -8.44 0.21 9.22
C GLN A 77 -7.70 1.54 9.40
N PHE A 78 -8.37 2.64 9.05
CA PHE A 78 -7.77 3.96 9.17
C PHE A 78 -7.48 4.36 10.62
N ALA A 79 -8.36 3.99 11.54
CA ALA A 79 -8.15 4.24 12.97
C ALA A 79 -6.98 3.44 13.55
N ASP A 80 -6.82 2.18 13.15
CA ASP A 80 -5.66 1.37 13.52
C ASP A 80 -4.37 2.00 12.99
N PHE A 81 -4.37 2.46 11.74
CA PHE A 81 -3.25 3.22 11.16
C PHE A 81 -2.90 4.45 12.01
N LEU A 82 -3.88 5.31 12.32
CA LEU A 82 -3.64 6.50 13.15
C LEU A 82 -3.18 6.17 14.57
N THR A 83 -3.61 5.03 15.13
CA THR A 83 -3.18 4.59 16.46
C THR A 83 -1.70 4.20 16.45
N ARG A 84 -1.23 3.57 15.37
CA ARG A 84 0.18 3.18 15.21
C ARG A 84 1.06 4.39 14.92
N GLU A 85 0.63 5.25 14.00
CA GLU A 85 1.38 6.43 13.56
C GLU A 85 1.22 7.65 14.49
N SER A 86 0.36 7.56 15.51
CA SER A 86 -0.04 8.62 16.46
C SER A 86 -0.76 9.84 15.84
N SER A 87 -0.43 10.26 14.62
CA SER A 87 -1.19 11.28 13.86
C SER A 87 -0.79 11.35 12.39
N ILE A 88 -1.62 12.00 11.58
CA ILE A 88 -1.32 12.31 10.16
C ILE A 88 -0.06 13.17 10.04
N ALA A 89 0.11 14.21 10.89
CA ALA A 89 1.29 15.06 10.79
C ALA A 89 2.55 14.32 11.23
N ARG A 90 2.48 13.43 12.23
CA ARG A 90 3.62 12.61 12.59
C ARG A 90 4.00 11.72 11.43
N PHE A 91 3.06 10.97 10.85
CA PHE A 91 3.31 10.17 9.66
C PHE A 91 3.92 10.98 8.51
N ALA A 92 3.35 12.16 8.21
CA ALA A 92 3.86 13.02 7.15
C ALA A 92 5.28 13.52 7.45
N LEU A 93 5.56 13.95 8.69
CA LEU A 93 6.87 14.45 9.09
C LEU A 93 7.92 13.34 9.17
N THR A 94 7.55 12.16 9.67
CA THR A 94 8.46 11.03 9.81
C THR A 94 8.63 10.30 8.48
N GLY A 95 7.54 9.83 7.88
CA GLY A 95 7.51 9.09 6.62
C GLY A 95 8.02 9.86 5.40
N MET A 96 7.74 11.17 5.29
CA MET A 96 8.22 11.98 4.15
C MET A 96 9.46 12.85 4.47
N GLY A 97 9.89 12.94 5.73
CA GLY A 97 10.86 13.96 6.14
C GLY A 97 11.97 13.56 7.12
N LEU A 98 11.83 12.45 7.88
CA LEU A 98 12.78 12.10 8.95
C LEU A 98 13.16 10.62 9.03
N HIS A 99 12.42 9.70 8.39
CA HIS A 99 12.81 8.29 8.33
C HIS A 99 14.01 8.10 7.40
N GLY A 100 14.93 7.23 7.81
CA GLY A 100 16.07 6.84 7.00
C GLY A 100 15.61 6.14 5.73
N HIS A 101 16.25 6.47 4.61
CA HIS A 101 16.16 5.68 3.39
C HIS A 101 17.38 4.77 3.32
N ILE A 102 17.23 3.60 2.70
CA ILE A 102 18.39 2.85 2.21
C ILE A 102 19.06 3.75 1.17
N THR A 103 20.33 4.11 1.39
CA THR A 103 21.07 5.09 0.57
C THR A 103 21.07 4.71 -0.91
N GLU A 104 21.19 3.41 -1.18
CA GLU A 104 21.22 2.80 -2.50
C GLU A 104 19.82 2.56 -3.09
N GLY A 105 18.77 2.86 -2.32
CA GLY A 105 17.37 2.55 -2.64
C GLY A 105 16.95 1.15 -2.17
N THR A 106 15.63 0.93 -2.06
CA THR A 106 15.08 -0.34 -1.54
C THR A 106 15.39 -1.54 -2.44
N GLY A 107 15.65 -1.33 -3.73
CA GLY A 107 16.11 -2.37 -4.65
C GLY A 107 17.46 -3.00 -4.26
N ALA A 108 18.31 -2.29 -3.52
CA ALA A 108 19.58 -2.84 -3.04
C ALA A 108 19.37 -3.99 -2.05
N LEU A 109 18.31 -3.95 -1.24
CA LEU A 109 17.93 -5.07 -0.38
C LEU A 109 17.55 -6.30 -1.21
N CYS A 110 16.73 -6.11 -2.25
CA CYS A 110 16.37 -7.20 -3.18
C CYS A 110 17.61 -7.76 -3.88
N GLY A 111 18.52 -6.91 -4.34
CA GLY A 111 19.79 -7.32 -4.97
C GLY A 111 20.66 -8.14 -4.01
N TYR A 112 20.83 -7.67 -2.77
CA TYR A 112 21.57 -8.41 -1.74
C TYR A 112 20.99 -9.81 -1.48
N LEU A 113 19.67 -9.93 -1.41
CA LEU A 113 19.01 -11.23 -1.24
C LEU A 113 19.16 -12.13 -2.47
N ALA A 114 19.04 -11.57 -3.67
CA ALA A 114 19.22 -12.29 -4.93
C ALA A 114 20.63 -12.90 -5.02
N ASP A 115 21.67 -12.14 -4.68
CA ASP A 115 23.06 -12.62 -4.69
C ASP A 115 23.26 -13.79 -3.71
N ARG A 116 22.61 -13.76 -2.54
CA ARG A 116 22.67 -14.85 -1.55
C ARG A 116 21.91 -16.09 -1.99
N ILE A 117 20.83 -15.95 -2.75
CA ILE A 117 20.12 -17.09 -3.35
C ILE A 117 21.00 -17.70 -4.46
N GLY A 118 21.66 -16.86 -5.25
CA GLY A 118 22.61 -17.21 -6.29
C GLY A 118 21.93 -17.94 -7.46
N PRO A 119 22.53 -19.02 -8.01
CA PRO A 119 22.04 -19.69 -9.22
C PRO A 119 20.67 -20.39 -9.05
N ARG A 120 20.14 -20.45 -7.83
CA ARG A 120 18.79 -20.97 -7.55
C ARG A 120 17.68 -19.97 -7.94
N LEU A 121 18.01 -18.68 -8.08
CA LEU A 121 17.08 -17.66 -8.51
C LEU A 121 16.83 -17.77 -10.01
N ARG A 122 15.57 -17.95 -10.41
CA ARG A 122 15.15 -17.98 -11.81
C ARG A 122 14.28 -16.75 -12.11
N LEU A 123 14.83 -15.82 -12.88
CA LEU A 123 14.08 -14.66 -13.39
C LEU A 123 13.32 -15.03 -14.65
N SER A 124 12.37 -14.17 -15.06
CA SER A 124 11.51 -14.40 -16.23
C SER A 124 10.79 -15.75 -16.21
N THR A 125 10.55 -16.31 -15.02
CA THR A 125 9.94 -17.62 -14.82
C THR A 125 8.54 -17.44 -14.25
N MET A 126 7.57 -17.18 -15.13
CA MET A 126 6.19 -16.95 -14.72
C MET A 126 5.51 -18.28 -14.37
N VAL A 127 5.00 -18.41 -13.15
CA VAL A 127 4.20 -19.57 -12.72
C VAL A 127 2.78 -19.46 -13.27
N THR A 128 2.25 -20.55 -13.83
CA THR A 128 0.90 -20.60 -14.43
C THR A 128 0.01 -21.66 -13.78
N ALA A 129 0.59 -22.71 -13.20
CA ALA A 129 -0.16 -23.71 -12.45
C ALA A 129 0.64 -24.34 -11.31
N VAL A 130 -0.07 -24.84 -10.31
CA VAL A 130 0.47 -25.58 -9.16
C VAL A 130 -0.37 -26.83 -8.94
N ASP A 131 0.23 -27.99 -9.12
CA ASP A 131 -0.34 -29.28 -8.75
C ASP A 131 0.27 -29.74 -7.41
N GLN A 132 -0.53 -30.29 -6.51
CA GLN A 132 -0.05 -30.76 -5.21
C GLN A 132 -0.84 -31.99 -4.71
N ASP A 133 -0.15 -32.81 -3.93
CA ASP A 133 -0.71 -34.02 -3.31
C ASP A 133 -0.12 -34.28 -1.91
N ASP A 134 -0.27 -35.50 -1.40
CA ASP A 134 0.29 -35.91 -0.12
C ASP A 134 1.81 -36.09 -0.14
N ARG A 135 2.48 -36.00 -1.30
CA ARG A 135 3.93 -36.19 -1.47
C ARG A 135 4.67 -34.89 -1.74
N GLY A 136 4.07 -33.94 -2.47
CA GLY A 136 4.77 -32.70 -2.80
C GLY A 136 3.95 -31.72 -3.63
N VAL A 137 4.67 -30.80 -4.28
CA VAL A 137 4.17 -29.78 -5.20
C VAL A 137 4.90 -29.87 -6.54
N ALA A 138 4.19 -29.61 -7.63
CA ALA A 138 4.71 -29.41 -8.97
C ALA A 138 4.28 -28.03 -9.46
N VAL A 139 5.25 -27.16 -9.72
CA VAL A 139 5.04 -25.78 -10.16
C VAL A 139 5.31 -25.72 -11.66
N HIS A 140 4.28 -25.40 -12.43
CA HIS A 140 4.35 -25.26 -13.88
C HIS A 140 4.55 -23.81 -14.25
N THR A 141 5.45 -23.60 -15.21
CA THR A 141 5.80 -22.27 -15.70
C THR A 141 5.19 -22.05 -17.08
N HIS A 142 5.09 -20.78 -17.47
CA HIS A 142 4.60 -20.37 -18.78
C HIS A 142 5.40 -21.00 -19.94
N ASP A 143 6.71 -21.14 -19.77
CA ASP A 143 7.61 -21.64 -20.82
C ASP A 143 7.65 -23.18 -20.88
N GLY A 144 6.82 -23.86 -20.08
CA GLY A 144 6.63 -25.31 -20.09
C GLY A 144 7.49 -26.08 -19.07
N ASP A 145 8.42 -25.40 -18.38
CA ASP A 145 9.20 -26.04 -17.33
C ASP A 145 8.32 -26.40 -16.13
N THR A 146 8.69 -27.49 -15.45
CA THR A 146 8.08 -27.91 -14.18
C THR A 146 9.15 -28.02 -13.10
N VAL A 147 8.88 -27.43 -11.93
CA VAL A 147 9.75 -27.49 -10.75
C VAL A 147 9.04 -28.23 -9.64
N HIS A 148 9.71 -29.23 -9.07
CA HIS A 148 9.16 -30.03 -7.97
C HIS A 148 9.75 -29.61 -6.62
N GLY A 149 8.95 -29.75 -5.56
CA GLY A 149 9.39 -29.55 -4.17
C GLY A 149 8.46 -30.21 -3.16
N ASP A 150 8.85 -30.24 -1.90
CA ASP A 150 8.02 -30.78 -0.81
C ASP A 150 6.91 -29.80 -0.39
N TYR A 151 7.20 -28.50 -0.52
CA TYR A 151 6.32 -27.38 -0.17
C TYR A 151 6.53 -26.21 -1.14
N LEU A 152 5.52 -25.33 -1.24
CA LEU A 152 5.57 -24.08 -2.00
C LEU A 152 5.30 -22.91 -1.07
N ILE A 153 6.12 -21.86 -1.12
CA ILE A 153 5.79 -20.55 -0.57
C ILE A 153 5.36 -19.63 -1.72
N LEU A 154 4.13 -19.14 -1.69
CA LEU A 154 3.61 -18.12 -2.60
C LEU A 154 3.71 -16.75 -1.94
N ALA A 155 4.69 -15.95 -2.35
CA ALA A 155 4.93 -14.59 -1.89
C ALA A 155 4.58 -13.56 -2.98
N ILE A 156 3.34 -13.60 -3.46
CA ILE A 156 2.83 -12.76 -4.56
C ILE A 156 1.60 -11.96 -4.10
N PRO A 157 1.32 -10.79 -4.71
CA PRO A 157 0.11 -10.03 -4.41
C PRO A 157 -1.16 -10.83 -4.69
N THR A 158 -2.20 -10.64 -3.87
CA THR A 158 -3.47 -11.36 -4.03
C THR A 158 -4.18 -11.15 -5.39
N PRO A 159 -4.06 -10.01 -6.10
CA PRO A 159 -4.71 -9.81 -7.40
C PRO A 159 -4.16 -10.69 -8.53
N VAL A 160 -2.94 -11.22 -8.38
CA VAL A 160 -2.31 -12.11 -9.37
C VAL A 160 -2.40 -13.59 -8.98
N LEU A 161 -2.82 -13.89 -7.74
CA LEU A 161 -3.03 -15.26 -7.30
C LEU A 161 -4.07 -16.00 -8.16
N GLY A 162 -5.08 -15.28 -8.65
CA GLY A 162 -6.12 -15.83 -9.52
C GLY A 162 -5.64 -16.25 -10.91
N ASP A 163 -4.45 -15.83 -11.33
CA ASP A 163 -3.86 -16.21 -12.62
C ASP A 163 -3.20 -17.59 -12.57
N ILE A 164 -2.99 -18.13 -11.36
CA ILE A 164 -2.38 -19.44 -11.14
C ILE A 164 -3.49 -20.47 -10.96
N ARG A 165 -3.51 -21.49 -11.82
CA ARG A 165 -4.40 -22.64 -11.66
C ARG A 165 -3.87 -23.56 -10.56
N PHE A 166 -4.75 -24.05 -9.67
CA PHE A 166 -4.38 -25.02 -8.65
C PHE A 166 -5.08 -26.37 -8.84
N THR A 167 -4.35 -27.45 -8.64
CA THR A 167 -4.89 -28.82 -8.53
C THR A 167 -4.40 -29.45 -7.22
N PRO A 168 -5.28 -29.83 -6.27
CA PRO A 168 -6.70 -29.51 -6.21
C PRO A 168 -6.99 -28.00 -6.17
N GLU A 169 -8.22 -27.63 -6.52
CA GLU A 169 -8.65 -26.23 -6.57
C GLU A 169 -8.64 -25.60 -5.17
N VAL A 170 -8.10 -24.37 -5.07
CA VAL A 170 -8.09 -23.59 -3.82
C VAL A 170 -9.53 -23.40 -3.31
N PRO A 171 -9.88 -23.78 -2.07
CA PRO A 171 -11.25 -23.71 -1.58
C PRO A 171 -11.84 -22.30 -1.61
N GLU A 172 -13.16 -22.21 -1.85
CA GLU A 172 -13.89 -20.95 -1.94
C GLU A 172 -13.65 -19.97 -0.78
N PRO A 173 -13.59 -20.39 0.51
CA PRO A 173 -13.28 -19.47 1.60
C PRO A 173 -11.91 -18.78 1.43
N ILE A 174 -10.91 -19.49 0.92
CA ILE A 174 -9.56 -18.95 0.69
C ILE A 174 -9.58 -17.98 -0.51
N ARG A 175 -10.24 -18.36 -1.61
CA ARG A 175 -10.36 -17.50 -2.80
C ARG A 175 -11.10 -16.20 -2.47
N SER A 176 -12.24 -16.31 -1.79
CA SER A 176 -13.05 -15.18 -1.36
C SER A 176 -12.28 -14.25 -0.43
N ALA A 177 -11.52 -14.80 0.54
CA ALA A 177 -10.68 -13.99 1.42
C ALA A 177 -9.62 -13.19 0.64
N ASN A 178 -8.94 -13.81 -0.32
CA ASN A 178 -7.96 -13.14 -1.19
C ASN A 178 -8.60 -12.06 -2.07
N ALA A 179 -9.79 -12.33 -2.63
CA ALA A 179 -10.53 -11.38 -3.46
C ALA A 179 -11.05 -10.16 -2.68
N ASN A 180 -11.20 -10.26 -1.36
CA ASN A 180 -11.58 -9.14 -0.51
C ASN A 180 -10.41 -8.20 -0.17
N VAL A 181 -9.17 -8.62 -0.41
CA VAL A 181 -7.99 -7.75 -0.30
C VAL A 181 -7.91 -6.85 -1.52
N ARG A 182 -8.01 -5.54 -1.33
CA ARG A 182 -7.96 -4.56 -2.41
C ARG A 182 -6.64 -3.78 -2.39
N TYR A 183 -6.27 -3.26 -3.54
CA TYR A 183 -5.01 -2.55 -3.74
C TYR A 183 -5.31 -1.17 -4.32
N GLY A 184 -4.66 -0.15 -3.77
CA GLY A 184 -4.77 1.22 -4.26
C GLY A 184 -4.35 1.31 -5.73
N GLN A 185 -4.91 2.28 -6.44
CA GLN A 185 -4.66 2.53 -7.84
C GLN A 185 -3.92 3.86 -7.91
N GLY A 186 -2.58 3.79 -7.92
CA GLY A 186 -1.74 4.97 -7.79
C GLY A 186 -0.56 4.98 -8.74
N THR A 187 -0.23 6.18 -9.20
CA THR A 187 0.92 6.49 -10.02
C THR A 187 1.91 7.32 -9.20
N LYS A 188 3.14 6.82 -9.08
CA LYS A 188 4.26 7.56 -8.50
C LYS A 188 5.03 8.25 -9.62
N VAL A 189 5.29 9.54 -9.43
CA VAL A 189 6.08 10.37 -10.35
C VAL A 189 7.36 10.77 -9.64
N ALA A 190 8.50 10.63 -10.33
CA ALA A 190 9.79 11.14 -9.87
C ALA A 190 10.42 12.01 -10.96
N ALA A 191 10.74 13.27 -10.64
CA ALA A 191 11.39 14.19 -11.55
C ALA A 191 12.74 14.63 -10.99
N VAL A 192 13.82 14.37 -11.73
CA VAL A 192 15.17 14.84 -11.39
C VAL A 192 15.30 16.28 -11.83
N VAL A 193 15.73 17.13 -10.90
CA VAL A 193 15.85 18.58 -11.08
C VAL A 193 17.18 19.07 -10.51
N SER A 194 17.47 20.35 -10.73
CA SER A 194 18.59 21.01 -10.05
C SER A 194 18.42 21.01 -8.53
N ALA A 195 19.57 21.11 -7.83
CA ALA A 195 19.62 21.17 -6.38
C ALA A 195 18.67 22.24 -5.81
N ARG A 196 18.12 21.93 -4.65
CA ARG A 196 17.08 22.72 -4.00
C ARG A 196 17.65 24.05 -3.55
N ARG A 197 16.94 25.14 -3.84
CA ARG A 197 17.28 26.47 -3.31
C ARG A 197 16.65 26.69 -1.92
N PRO A 198 17.23 27.57 -1.08
CA PRO A 198 16.55 28.05 0.11
C PRO A 198 15.11 28.51 -0.20
N GLN A 199 14.21 28.42 0.77
CA GLN A 199 12.77 28.78 0.66
C GLN A 199 11.88 27.93 -0.28
N GLN A 200 12.40 26.97 -1.05
CA GLN A 200 11.53 26.02 -1.75
C GLN A 200 10.82 25.06 -0.77
N ALA A 201 9.65 24.55 -1.13
CA ALA A 201 8.90 23.58 -0.31
C ALA A 201 9.62 22.23 -0.25
N LYS A 202 9.60 21.54 0.92
CA LYS A 202 10.12 20.16 1.05
C LYS A 202 9.07 19.11 0.70
N GLY A 203 7.80 19.49 0.75
CA GLY A 203 6.67 18.67 0.38
C GLY A 203 5.39 19.48 0.43
N PHE A 204 4.31 18.89 -0.06
CA PHE A 204 2.99 19.49 -0.09
C PHE A 204 1.91 18.39 -0.01
N ILE A 205 0.71 18.80 0.39
CA ILE A 205 -0.53 18.02 0.33
C ILE A 205 -1.62 18.98 -0.14
N GLY A 206 -2.57 18.49 -0.93
CA GLY A 206 -3.71 19.28 -1.42
C GLY A 206 -3.53 19.83 -2.83
N GLY A 207 -2.70 19.17 -3.65
CA GLY A 207 -2.64 19.46 -5.09
C GLY A 207 -3.91 19.04 -5.83
N THR A 208 -3.92 19.19 -7.15
CA THR A 208 -5.09 18.91 -8.00
C THR A 208 -5.02 17.51 -8.58
N ILE A 209 -3.97 17.24 -9.37
CA ILE A 209 -3.73 15.95 -10.02
C ILE A 209 -2.71 15.18 -9.21
N VAL A 210 -1.53 15.76 -9.01
CA VAL A 210 -0.56 15.27 -8.03
C VAL A 210 -0.93 15.87 -6.68
N ARG A 211 -1.48 15.05 -5.80
CA ARG A 211 -2.17 15.52 -4.59
C ARG A 211 -1.31 15.53 -3.35
N ALA A 212 -0.23 14.76 -3.35
CA ALA A 212 0.80 14.79 -2.33
C ALA A 212 2.18 14.60 -2.97
N GLY A 213 3.20 15.19 -2.35
CA GLY A 213 4.56 15.04 -2.82
C GLY A 213 5.59 15.50 -1.80
N TRP A 214 6.81 14.99 -1.94
CA TRP A 214 7.97 15.46 -1.22
C TRP A 214 9.15 15.59 -2.16
N ARG A 215 10.20 16.28 -1.74
CA ARG A 215 11.43 16.37 -2.52
C ARG A 215 12.66 16.10 -1.68
N THR A 216 13.65 15.49 -2.32
CA THR A 216 15.03 15.52 -1.85
C THR A 216 15.71 16.80 -2.37
N ASP A 217 17.04 16.86 -2.28
CA ASP A 217 17.79 17.95 -2.89
C ASP A 217 17.55 18.03 -4.40
N ARG A 218 17.55 16.89 -5.10
CA ARG A 218 17.55 16.83 -6.57
C ARG A 218 16.38 16.07 -7.19
N VAL A 219 15.46 15.52 -6.40
CA VAL A 219 14.33 14.74 -6.93
C VAL A 219 13.02 15.23 -6.32
N LEU A 220 12.04 15.52 -7.18
CA LEU A 220 10.66 15.75 -6.80
C LEU A 220 9.92 14.42 -6.89
N TYR A 221 9.20 14.05 -5.84
CA TYR A 221 8.30 12.89 -5.80
C TYR A 221 6.86 13.37 -5.71
N GLY A 222 5.98 12.74 -6.48
CA GLY A 222 4.55 13.01 -6.50
C GLY A 222 3.72 11.74 -6.55
N PHE A 223 2.52 11.81 -6.00
CA PHE A 223 1.52 10.74 -5.99
C PHE A 223 0.22 11.26 -6.57
N ALA A 224 -0.34 10.47 -7.48
CA ALA A 224 -1.64 10.68 -8.06
C ALA A 224 -2.41 9.37 -8.07
N SER A 225 -3.71 9.39 -7.79
CA SER A 225 -4.60 8.28 -8.09
C SER A 225 -4.62 8.00 -9.59
N THR A 226 -4.52 6.72 -9.97
CA THR A 226 -4.84 6.24 -11.31
C THR A 226 -6.36 6.31 -11.49
N THR A 227 -6.82 7.15 -12.40
CA THR A 227 -8.25 7.32 -12.74
C THR A 227 -8.53 6.75 -14.14
N ARG A 228 -9.82 6.65 -14.52
CA ARG A 228 -10.21 6.23 -15.88
C ARG A 228 -9.63 7.13 -16.98
N ASP A 229 -9.50 8.41 -16.70
CA ASP A 229 -8.87 9.39 -17.57
C ASP A 229 -7.47 9.71 -17.02
N GLU A 230 -6.55 8.75 -17.15
CA GLU A 230 -5.21 8.91 -16.57
C GLU A 230 -4.51 10.11 -17.23
N PRO A 231 -4.04 11.08 -16.44
CA PRO A 231 -3.34 12.24 -16.97
C PRO A 231 -2.07 11.79 -17.70
N SER A 232 -1.79 12.40 -18.86
CA SER A 232 -0.53 12.17 -19.56
C SER A 232 0.66 12.47 -18.65
N SER A 233 1.81 11.83 -18.92
CA SER A 233 3.03 12.08 -18.17
C SER A 233 3.39 13.58 -18.14
N ALA A 234 3.20 14.30 -19.24
CA ALA A 234 3.43 15.74 -19.32
C ALA A 234 2.58 16.51 -18.29
N VAL A 235 1.29 16.19 -18.20
CA VAL A 235 0.36 16.83 -17.25
C VAL A 235 0.76 16.54 -15.80
N LEU A 236 1.14 15.30 -15.49
CA LEU A 236 1.62 14.92 -14.15
C LEU A 236 2.89 15.69 -13.75
N ILE A 237 3.83 15.85 -14.69
CA ILE A 237 5.09 16.57 -14.46
C ILE A 237 4.83 18.05 -14.27
N GLU A 238 4.02 18.66 -15.12
CA GLU A 238 3.67 20.08 -15.02
C GLU A 238 3.00 20.39 -13.68
N ASP A 239 2.08 19.54 -13.22
CA ASP A 239 1.41 19.72 -11.94
C ASP A 239 2.37 19.54 -10.75
N LEU A 240 3.24 18.52 -10.80
CA LEU A 240 4.29 18.31 -9.79
C LEU A 240 5.26 19.50 -9.71
N CYS A 241 5.73 19.99 -10.86
CA CYS A 241 6.64 21.13 -10.95
C CYS A 241 5.99 22.40 -10.42
N ARG A 242 4.73 22.67 -10.81
CA ARG A 242 3.93 23.78 -10.28
C ARG A 242 3.81 23.72 -8.76
N ALA A 243 3.50 22.55 -8.21
CA ALA A 243 3.35 22.37 -6.76
C ALA A 243 4.64 22.66 -5.97
N PHE A 244 5.81 22.41 -6.57
CA PHE A 244 7.11 22.73 -5.97
C PHE A 244 7.69 24.09 -6.35
N GLY A 245 7.03 24.85 -7.24
CA GLY A 245 7.56 26.09 -7.79
C GLY A 245 8.85 25.86 -8.59
N VAL A 246 8.90 24.78 -9.37
CA VAL A 246 9.98 24.44 -10.27
C VAL A 246 9.50 24.64 -11.71
N ASP A 247 10.38 25.16 -12.55
CA ASP A 247 10.14 25.28 -13.99
C ASP A 247 10.18 23.87 -14.62
N PRO A 248 9.14 23.43 -15.35
CA PRO A 248 9.16 22.15 -16.06
C PRO A 248 10.37 21.96 -16.98
N ASP A 249 10.91 23.05 -17.56
CA ASP A 249 12.10 22.99 -18.43
C ASP A 249 13.39 22.67 -17.65
N ALA A 250 13.36 22.78 -16.31
CA ALA A 250 14.47 22.41 -15.44
C ALA A 250 14.51 20.90 -15.11
N VAL A 251 13.53 20.12 -15.58
CA VAL A 251 13.46 18.68 -15.37
C VAL A 251 14.44 17.96 -16.29
N GLN A 252 15.37 17.22 -15.67
CA GLN A 252 16.46 16.53 -16.37
C GLN A 252 16.08 15.10 -16.74
N ARG A 253 15.23 14.47 -15.94
CA ARG A 253 14.78 13.09 -16.12
C ARG A 253 13.46 12.88 -15.41
N ILE A 254 12.58 12.07 -15.98
CA ILE A 254 11.33 11.66 -15.35
C ILE A 254 11.27 10.13 -15.30
N GLU A 255 10.77 9.62 -14.18
CA GLU A 255 10.35 8.23 -14.02
C GLU A 255 8.90 8.22 -13.53
N LEU A 256 8.07 7.36 -14.12
CA LEU A 256 6.69 7.14 -13.70
C LEU A 256 6.48 5.65 -13.42
N MET A 257 5.77 5.36 -12.34
CA MET A 257 5.34 4.00 -12.00
C MET A 257 3.85 4.01 -11.69
N ALA A 258 3.05 3.60 -12.66
CA ALA A 258 1.62 3.31 -12.51
C ALA A 258 1.48 1.84 -12.08
N TRP A 259 1.39 1.60 -10.77
CA TRP A 259 1.46 0.24 -10.21
C TRP A 259 0.28 -0.64 -10.62
N SER A 260 -0.84 -0.02 -10.96
CA SER A 260 -2.05 -0.66 -11.52
C SER A 260 -1.81 -1.32 -12.88
N HIS A 261 -0.87 -0.78 -13.67
CA HIS A 261 -0.52 -1.29 -15.00
C HIS A 261 0.55 -2.37 -14.97
N ASP A 262 1.23 -2.56 -13.83
CA ASP A 262 2.17 -3.66 -13.69
C ASP A 262 1.41 -4.99 -13.62
N PRO A 263 1.63 -5.93 -14.56
CA PRO A 263 0.84 -7.16 -14.65
C PRO A 263 1.05 -8.09 -13.45
N PHE A 264 2.15 -7.93 -12.70
CA PHE A 264 2.53 -8.78 -11.56
C PHE A 264 2.19 -8.17 -10.20
N THR A 265 1.81 -6.89 -10.14
CA THR A 265 1.42 -6.18 -8.91
C THR A 265 -0.04 -5.73 -8.93
N ARG A 266 -0.51 -5.14 -10.03
CA ARG A 266 -1.90 -4.67 -10.27
C ARG A 266 -2.45 -3.68 -9.23
N GLY A 267 -1.58 -2.93 -8.59
CA GLY A 267 -1.95 -1.91 -7.61
C GLY A 267 -0.81 -1.60 -6.63
N THR A 268 -1.09 -0.71 -5.69
CA THR A 268 -0.10 -0.19 -4.75
C THR A 268 -0.20 -0.90 -3.38
N TYR A 269 -0.72 -0.20 -2.38
CA TYR A 269 -0.85 -0.60 -1.00
C TYR A 269 -2.19 -1.27 -0.77
N VAL A 270 -2.23 -2.14 0.24
CA VAL A 270 -3.44 -2.87 0.57
C VAL A 270 -4.41 -2.01 1.36
N TYR A 271 -5.69 -2.07 0.97
CA TYR A 271 -6.80 -1.53 1.73
C TYR A 271 -7.95 -2.53 1.80
N LEU A 272 -8.79 -2.36 2.83
CA LEU A 272 -9.95 -3.20 3.07
C LEU A 272 -11.21 -2.33 3.04
N PRO A 273 -12.26 -2.77 2.33
CA PRO A 273 -13.51 -2.04 2.28
C PRO A 273 -14.24 -2.09 3.64
N PRO A 274 -15.19 -1.15 3.86
CA PRO A 274 -16.02 -1.17 5.05
C PRO A 274 -16.66 -2.54 5.31
N GLY A 275 -16.59 -3.00 6.55
CA GLY A 275 -17.13 -4.28 7.04
C GLY A 275 -16.25 -5.50 6.75
N ARG A 276 -15.00 -5.30 6.30
CA ARG A 276 -14.04 -6.39 6.04
C ARG A 276 -12.82 -6.37 6.93
N TYR A 277 -12.47 -5.24 7.55
CA TYR A 277 -11.21 -5.13 8.29
C TYR A 277 -11.26 -5.81 9.67
N ALA A 278 -12.41 -5.81 10.36
CA ALA A 278 -12.54 -6.39 11.70
C ALA A 278 -12.21 -7.89 11.74
N CYS A 279 -12.54 -8.62 10.67
CA CYS A 279 -12.24 -10.04 10.52
C CYS A 279 -11.01 -10.33 9.64
N PHE A 280 -10.42 -9.32 9.00
CA PHE A 280 -9.40 -9.46 7.96
C PHE A 280 -8.24 -10.41 8.33
N ARG A 281 -7.60 -10.19 9.48
CA ARG A 281 -6.47 -11.04 9.92
C ARG A 281 -6.87 -12.48 10.22
N ARG A 282 -8.14 -12.72 10.59
CA ARG A 282 -8.66 -14.07 10.83
C ARG A 282 -9.16 -14.72 9.55
N SER A 283 -9.55 -13.93 8.56
CA SER A 283 -10.16 -14.42 7.33
C SER A 283 -9.14 -14.75 6.25
N LEU A 284 -7.94 -14.17 6.29
CA LEU A 284 -6.91 -14.41 5.27
C LEU A 284 -6.05 -15.65 5.62
N PRO A 285 -6.20 -16.80 4.93
CA PRO A 285 -5.60 -18.07 5.36
C PRO A 285 -4.11 -18.13 5.07
N GLN A 286 -3.28 -18.61 6.01
CA GLN A 286 -1.82 -18.67 5.86
C GLN A 286 -1.33 -19.88 5.05
N ASN A 287 -2.19 -20.87 4.81
CA ASN A 287 -1.82 -22.07 4.06
C ASN A 287 -3.01 -22.70 3.34
N TYR A 288 -2.67 -23.55 2.38
CA TYR A 288 -3.54 -24.49 1.71
C TYR A 288 -2.75 -25.75 1.39
N GLN A 289 -2.98 -26.83 2.16
CA GLN A 289 -2.22 -28.08 2.04
C GLN A 289 -0.69 -27.84 2.12
N ARG A 290 0.07 -28.12 1.05
CA ARG A 290 1.52 -27.95 0.98
C ARG A 290 1.94 -26.55 0.51
N VAL A 291 0.98 -25.68 0.24
CA VAL A 291 1.21 -24.28 -0.11
C VAL A 291 1.13 -23.41 1.16
N ARG A 292 2.16 -22.60 1.40
CA ARG A 292 2.16 -21.50 2.36
C ARG A 292 2.01 -20.19 1.61
N PHE A 293 1.19 -19.28 2.13
CA PHE A 293 1.06 -17.94 1.57
C PHE A 293 1.88 -16.97 2.41
N ALA A 294 2.67 -16.14 1.74
CA ALA A 294 3.40 -15.01 2.31
C ALA A 294 3.03 -13.73 1.55
N GLY A 295 3.43 -12.58 2.07
CA GLY A 295 3.04 -11.27 1.53
C GLY A 295 2.68 -10.31 2.66
N ALA A 296 2.96 -9.02 2.48
CA ALA A 296 2.77 -8.01 3.52
C ALA A 296 1.34 -8.02 4.08
N GLU A 297 0.34 -8.28 3.23
CA GLU A 297 -1.09 -8.37 3.60
C GLU A 297 -1.41 -9.47 4.62
N ARG A 298 -0.50 -10.43 4.82
CA ARG A 298 -0.62 -11.56 5.76
C ARG A 298 0.10 -11.34 7.09
N SER A 299 0.71 -10.18 7.26
CA SER A 299 1.56 -9.87 8.42
C SER A 299 0.88 -8.99 9.47
N SER A 300 1.60 -8.70 10.55
CA SER A 300 1.21 -7.69 11.52
C SER A 300 1.34 -6.24 11.02
N TRP A 301 1.96 -6.03 9.86
CA TRP A 301 2.18 -4.75 9.17
C TRP A 301 1.71 -4.79 7.70
N PRO A 302 0.39 -4.93 7.43
CA PRO A 302 -0.11 -4.88 6.06
C PRO A 302 0.33 -3.56 5.42
N THR A 303 0.77 -3.63 4.15
CA THR A 303 1.32 -2.52 3.33
C THR A 303 2.84 -2.28 3.42
N TRP A 304 3.53 -2.72 4.47
CA TRP A 304 4.94 -2.35 4.69
C TRP A 304 5.94 -3.45 4.30
N MET A 305 7.18 -3.05 3.99
CA MET A 305 8.27 -4.00 3.70
C MET A 305 8.57 -4.90 4.90
N GLU A 306 8.47 -4.36 6.12
CA GLU A 306 8.60 -5.10 7.37
C GLU A 306 7.60 -6.26 7.43
N GLY A 307 6.37 -6.03 6.96
CA GLY A 307 5.34 -7.07 6.87
C GLY A 307 5.66 -8.15 5.83
N ALA A 308 6.28 -7.76 4.71
CA ALA A 308 6.75 -8.72 3.72
C ALA A 308 7.86 -9.63 4.28
N VAL A 309 8.79 -9.06 5.05
CA VAL A 309 9.85 -9.83 5.75
C VAL A 309 9.23 -10.76 6.80
N GLU A 310 8.40 -10.22 7.70
CA GLU A 310 7.71 -10.99 8.76
C GLU A 310 6.97 -12.20 8.19
N SER A 311 6.09 -11.97 7.21
CA SER A 311 5.30 -13.06 6.62
C SER A 311 6.13 -14.09 5.85
N GLY A 312 7.24 -13.66 5.23
CA GLY A 312 8.17 -14.57 4.56
C GLY A 312 8.90 -15.49 5.55
N GLU A 313 9.38 -14.92 6.66
CA GLU A 313 10.01 -15.68 7.74
C GLU A 313 9.03 -16.64 8.41
N ASP A 314 7.81 -16.19 8.70
CA ASP A 314 6.74 -17.02 9.29
C ASP A 314 6.39 -18.21 8.37
N ALA A 315 6.24 -17.97 7.07
CA ALA A 315 5.95 -19.02 6.10
C ALA A 315 7.09 -20.05 6.00
N ALA A 316 8.34 -19.60 6.04
CA ALA A 316 9.51 -20.48 6.03
C ALA A 316 9.62 -21.30 7.33
N ASN A 317 9.46 -20.66 8.48
CA ASN A 317 9.50 -21.31 9.79
C ASN A 317 8.40 -22.38 9.92
N ALA A 318 7.21 -22.13 9.37
CA ALA A 318 6.10 -23.09 9.35
C ALA A 318 6.32 -24.31 8.44
N ILE A 319 7.39 -24.34 7.64
CA ILE A 319 7.83 -25.50 6.86
C ILE A 319 8.97 -26.24 7.56
N ILE A 320 9.84 -25.51 8.27
CA ILE A 320 11.01 -26.07 8.96
C ILE A 320 10.63 -26.73 10.29
N ALA A 321 9.59 -26.23 10.96
CA ALA A 321 9.10 -26.74 12.24
C ALA A 321 8.43 -28.12 12.11
#